data_AF-A0A2M6ZU03-F1
#
_entry.id   AF-A0A2M6ZU03-F1
#
_cell.length_a   1.000
_cell.length_b   1.000
_cell.length_c   1.000
_cell.angle_alpha   90.00
_cell.angle_beta   90.00
_cell.angle_gamma   90.00
#
_symmetry.space_group_name_H-M   'P 1'
#
loop_
_entity.id
_entity.type
_entity.pdbx_description
1 polymer ?
#
loop_
_entity_poly.entity_id
_entity_poly.type
_entity_poly.pdbx_seq_one_letter_code
_entity_poly.pdbx_strand_id
1 'polypeptide(L)'
;MFFLRFIAYITIVILLFTCKSYAGEFKFSQKRLLEKYAPVWVHEIGRLPIYDIITAWDFDNNFSGADNVENAEKFPLPAVVYGFVTAETSDAYYLFYGVYHVRDYDTPLREFFWSSSSHDNDFEGAMVVVAKSNGDILAIETWYYSIFLQFTYKPKVPGNQAIDGAIHVEDKTHPILYVSSKGHGVRGFQKIDEPELLKNQYKIYRLGKADADMRYHKGEFAQYELHTFEPFLIYGRGPFEVDSMFCIQGDYGLDDVPIGKYLSGRFAGDSSWARPKPPWSWTDKFDNLRPGAWFFHPAYVFNLHFGLGLSDRYIKNDAVEYFFNIDYAKLNNWILEEREDSFFPKAPKGLLSKPYLKVKNWLFKLIEPLFFYIG
;
A
#
# COMPACT_ATOMS: atom_id res chain seq x y z
N MET A 1 -5.62 -69.14 4.74
CA MET A 1 -6.57 -68.10 5.17
C MET A 1 -5.92 -67.16 6.18
N PHE A 2 -4.81 -66.47 5.84
CA PHE A 2 -4.18 -65.43 6.68
C PHE A 2 -3.17 -64.60 5.85
N PHE A 3 -3.56 -64.16 4.65
CA PHE A 3 -2.70 -63.39 3.74
C PHE A 3 -3.43 -62.16 3.17
N LEU A 4 -4.24 -61.50 4.01
CA LEU A 4 -5.13 -60.41 3.57
C LEU A 4 -5.41 -59.35 4.66
N ARG A 5 -4.49 -59.15 5.62
CA ARG A 5 -4.64 -58.12 6.68
C ARG A 5 -3.32 -57.42 7.06
N PHE A 6 -2.47 -57.11 6.08
CA PHE A 6 -1.25 -56.32 6.34
C PHE A 6 -0.99 -55.21 5.28
N ILE A 7 -2.02 -54.83 4.51
CA ILE A 7 -1.99 -53.72 3.53
C ILE A 7 -3.06 -52.68 3.91
N ALA A 8 -3.09 -52.28 5.18
CA ALA A 8 -4.01 -51.25 5.65
C ALA A 8 -3.38 -50.30 6.69
N TYR A 9 -2.05 -50.27 6.80
CA TYR A 9 -1.34 -49.42 7.77
C TYR A 9 -0.10 -48.74 7.18
N ILE A 10 -0.08 -48.56 5.86
CA ILE A 10 0.83 -47.66 5.13
C ILE A 10 -0.03 -46.85 4.15
N THR A 11 -1.03 -46.17 4.70
CA THR A 11 -1.39 -44.84 4.19
C THR A 11 -0.48 -43.93 5.02
N ILE A 12 0.80 -43.74 4.68
CA ILE A 12 1.22 -42.67 3.77
C ILE A 12 0.08 -41.65 3.62
N VAL A 13 -0.24 -40.99 4.74
CA VAL A 13 -0.56 -39.58 4.70
C VAL A 13 0.77 -38.90 4.34
N ILE A 14 1.17 -39.05 3.08
CA ILE A 14 1.79 -37.95 2.37
C ILE A 14 0.63 -36.95 2.26
N LEU A 15 0.47 -36.16 3.32
CA LEU A 15 0.03 -34.79 3.17
C LEU A 15 1.11 -34.17 2.29
N LEU A 16 0.95 -34.35 0.97
CA LEU A 16 1.30 -33.30 0.03
C LEU A 16 0.49 -32.10 0.51
N PHE A 17 1.03 -31.37 1.48
CA PHE A 17 0.88 -29.93 1.49
C PHE A 17 1.47 -29.49 0.15
N THR A 18 0.66 -29.58 -0.91
CA THR A 18 0.77 -28.59 -1.98
C THR A 18 0.43 -27.28 -1.27
N CYS A 19 1.46 -26.65 -0.68
CA CYS A 19 1.45 -25.23 -0.40
C CYS A 19 1.16 -24.57 -1.74
N LYS A 20 -0.12 -24.26 -1.98
CA LYS A 20 -0.48 -23.33 -3.02
C LYS A 20 -0.05 -21.98 -2.47
N SER A 21 1.10 -21.49 -2.91
CA SER A 21 1.31 -20.04 -2.99
C SER A 21 0.10 -19.48 -3.74
N TYR A 22 -0.66 -18.60 -3.10
CA TYR A 22 -1.78 -17.90 -3.73
C TYR A 22 -1.24 -16.65 -4.43
N ALA A 23 -0.38 -16.86 -5.43
CA ALA A 23 -0.19 -15.85 -6.45
C ALA A 23 -1.52 -15.75 -7.22
N GLY A 24 -2.42 -14.86 -6.78
CA GLY A 24 -3.67 -14.62 -7.50
C GLY A 24 -3.37 -14.27 -8.96
N GLU A 25 -4.20 -14.73 -9.89
CA GLU A 25 -4.00 -14.44 -11.30
C GLU A 25 -4.71 -13.15 -11.69
N PHE A 26 -3.96 -12.17 -12.18
CA PHE A 26 -4.54 -11.00 -12.82
C PHE A 26 -5.38 -11.40 -14.04
N LYS A 27 -6.49 -10.68 -14.27
CA LYS A 27 -7.07 -10.61 -15.62
C LYS A 27 -6.01 -10.08 -16.58
N PHE A 28 -5.82 -10.73 -17.73
CA PHE A 28 -4.73 -10.45 -18.66
C PHE A 28 -4.59 -8.96 -19.06
N SER A 29 -5.72 -8.27 -19.26
CA SER A 29 -5.73 -6.83 -19.59
C SER A 29 -5.27 -5.96 -18.42
N GLN A 30 -5.64 -6.30 -17.18
CA GLN A 30 -5.21 -5.58 -15.98
C GLN A 30 -3.73 -5.80 -15.70
N LYS A 31 -3.24 -7.03 -15.89
CA LYS A 31 -1.81 -7.34 -15.75
C LYS A 31 -0.97 -6.44 -16.65
N ARG A 32 -1.28 -6.39 -17.95
CA ARG A 32 -0.56 -5.55 -18.92
C ARG A 32 -0.60 -4.06 -18.56
N LEU A 33 -1.75 -3.59 -18.04
CA LEU A 33 -1.89 -2.20 -17.62
C LEU A 33 -0.99 -1.91 -16.41
N LEU A 34 -1.00 -2.77 -15.40
CA LEU A 34 -0.18 -2.62 -14.20
C LEU A 34 1.31 -2.78 -14.50
N GLU A 35 1.70 -3.73 -15.35
CA GLU A 35 3.10 -3.89 -15.77
C GLU A 35 3.60 -2.66 -16.53
N LYS A 36 2.75 -2.06 -17.39
CA LYS A 36 3.11 -0.85 -18.15
C LYS A 36 3.41 0.33 -17.23
N TYR A 37 2.67 0.50 -16.14
CA TYR A 37 2.83 1.61 -15.20
C TYR A 37 3.50 1.20 -13.88
N ALA A 38 4.18 0.05 -13.87
CA ALA A 38 4.81 -0.49 -12.67
C ALA A 38 5.92 0.46 -12.18
N PRO A 39 5.96 0.83 -10.88
CA PRO A 39 6.94 1.81 -10.41
C PRO A 39 8.38 1.30 -10.46
N VAL A 40 9.32 2.25 -10.56
CA VAL A 40 10.71 2.06 -10.15
C VAL A 40 10.81 2.48 -8.69
N TRP A 41 11.35 1.62 -7.83
CA TRP A 41 11.48 1.93 -6.40
C TRP A 41 12.94 2.21 -6.06
N VAL A 42 13.24 3.44 -5.67
CA VAL A 42 14.50 3.85 -5.06
C VAL A 42 14.36 3.70 -3.56
N HIS A 43 14.96 2.65 -3.01
CA HIS A 43 14.83 2.30 -1.60
C HIS A 43 16.14 2.57 -0.87
N GLU A 44 16.12 3.47 0.09
CA GLU A 44 17.21 3.61 1.06
C GLU A 44 17.24 2.41 2.00
N ILE A 45 18.42 1.83 2.23
CA ILE A 45 18.62 0.65 3.08
C ILE A 45 19.35 1.06 4.35
N GLY A 46 18.75 0.76 5.50
CA GLY A 46 19.24 1.16 6.81
C GLY A 46 20.14 0.12 7.47
N ARG A 47 20.17 0.16 8.81
CA ARG A 47 21.09 -0.64 9.63
C ARG A 47 20.68 -2.11 9.74
N LEU A 48 19.41 -2.43 9.47
CA LEU A 48 18.88 -3.80 9.50
C LEU A 48 18.32 -4.15 8.11
N PRO A 49 19.19 -4.43 7.11
CA PRO A 49 18.77 -4.57 5.72
C PRO A 49 17.70 -5.63 5.48
N ILE A 50 17.64 -6.68 6.31
CA ILE A 50 16.62 -7.74 6.20
C ILE A 50 15.20 -7.20 6.38
N TYR A 51 15.02 -6.13 7.15
CA TYR A 51 13.73 -5.49 7.38
C TYR A 51 13.39 -4.45 6.30
N ASP A 52 14.39 -3.87 5.65
CA ASP A 52 14.21 -2.98 4.49
C ASP A 52 14.05 -3.77 3.16
N ILE A 53 13.95 -5.10 3.17
CA ILE A 53 13.65 -5.85 1.94
C ILE A 53 12.17 -5.66 1.59
N ILE A 54 11.89 -5.24 0.35
CA ILE A 54 10.55 -5.35 -0.23
C ILE A 54 10.31 -6.84 -0.49
N THR A 55 9.30 -7.46 0.10
CA THR A 55 9.04 -8.91 -0.04
C THR A 55 7.55 -9.23 -0.12
N ALA A 56 7.22 -10.48 -0.41
CA ALA A 56 5.84 -10.97 -0.30
C ALA A 56 5.42 -11.02 1.19
N TRP A 57 4.14 -10.78 1.51
CA TRP A 57 3.63 -10.94 2.88
C TRP A 57 3.42 -12.42 3.28
N ASP A 58 3.32 -13.30 2.29
CA ASP A 58 3.14 -14.75 2.40
C ASP A 58 4.40 -15.51 1.95
N PHE A 59 5.59 -14.91 2.15
CA PHE A 59 6.88 -15.42 1.67
C PHE A 59 7.24 -16.81 2.23
N ASP A 60 6.67 -17.18 3.37
CA ASP A 60 6.83 -18.48 4.02
C ASP A 60 5.72 -19.49 3.64
N ASN A 61 4.83 -19.11 2.73
CA ASN A 61 3.64 -19.86 2.29
C ASN A 61 2.56 -20.06 3.36
N ASN A 62 2.53 -19.22 4.39
CA ASN A 62 1.40 -19.12 5.30
C ASN A 62 0.73 -17.73 5.18
N PHE A 63 -0.37 -17.52 5.90
CA PHE A 63 -1.09 -16.25 5.90
C PHE A 63 -1.09 -15.57 7.26
N SER A 64 -0.10 -15.86 8.10
CA SER A 64 0.03 -15.34 9.44
C SER A 64 0.98 -14.15 9.46
N GLY A 65 0.43 -12.98 9.78
CA GLY A 65 1.27 -11.80 10.03
C GLY A 65 2.03 -11.88 11.35
N ALA A 66 1.65 -12.81 12.24
CA ALA A 66 2.13 -12.85 13.61
C ALA A 66 3.51 -13.48 13.78
N ASP A 67 4.01 -14.21 12.79
CA ASP A 67 5.30 -14.89 12.79
C ASP A 67 6.22 -14.47 11.63
N ASN A 68 5.81 -13.46 10.86
CA ASN A 68 6.55 -12.96 9.70
C ASN A 68 7.96 -12.44 10.07
N VAL A 69 8.12 -11.82 11.24
CA VAL A 69 9.45 -11.35 11.67
C VAL A 69 10.37 -12.52 12.00
N GLU A 70 9.89 -13.50 12.75
CA GLU A 70 10.65 -14.71 13.08
C GLU A 70 10.93 -15.57 11.84
N ASN A 71 10.04 -15.57 10.86
CA ASN A 71 10.18 -16.36 9.64
C ASN A 71 11.08 -15.69 8.61
N ALA A 72 11.28 -14.37 8.65
CA ALA A 72 12.18 -13.64 7.75
C ALA A 72 13.62 -14.19 7.76
N GLU A 73 14.09 -14.72 8.89
CA GLU A 73 15.41 -15.35 9.00
C GLU A 73 15.45 -16.79 8.45
N LYS A 74 14.30 -17.47 8.40
CA LYS A 74 14.21 -18.91 8.08
C LYS A 74 13.85 -19.19 6.62
N PHE A 75 13.10 -18.30 5.99
CA PHE A 75 12.55 -18.49 4.64
C PHE A 75 13.16 -17.49 3.64
N PRO A 76 13.19 -17.83 2.34
CA PRO A 76 13.61 -16.91 1.30
C PRO A 76 12.71 -15.66 1.24
N LEU A 77 13.30 -14.49 0.97
CA LEU A 77 12.58 -13.22 0.84
C LEU A 77 12.63 -12.73 -0.63
N PRO A 78 11.74 -13.19 -1.52
CA PRO A 78 11.71 -12.73 -2.91
C PRO A 78 11.14 -11.31 -2.99
N ALA A 79 11.70 -10.47 -3.87
CA ALA A 79 11.18 -9.12 -4.05
C ALA A 79 9.83 -9.10 -4.77
N VAL A 80 8.79 -8.57 -4.10
CA VAL A 80 7.42 -8.52 -4.62
C VAL A 80 6.80 -7.15 -4.44
N VAL A 81 6.15 -6.65 -5.49
CA VAL A 81 5.28 -5.46 -5.44
C VAL A 81 3.86 -5.91 -5.72
N TYR A 82 2.91 -5.41 -4.94
CA TYR A 82 1.49 -5.69 -5.14
C TYR A 82 0.86 -4.62 -6.01
N GLY A 83 0.23 -5.02 -7.12
CA GLY A 83 -0.48 -4.14 -8.04
C GLY A 83 -1.99 -4.38 -8.05
N PHE A 84 -2.77 -3.32 -8.25
CA PHE A 84 -4.22 -3.40 -8.38
C PHE A 84 -4.81 -2.28 -9.22
N VAL A 85 -5.79 -2.60 -10.07
CA VAL A 85 -6.62 -1.57 -10.72
C VAL A 85 -7.78 -1.27 -9.78
N THR A 86 -7.60 -0.30 -8.89
CA THR A 86 -8.59 0.05 -7.86
C THR A 86 -9.93 0.46 -8.48
N ALA A 87 -9.88 1.33 -9.48
CA ALA A 87 -11.07 1.84 -10.15
C ALA A 87 -10.77 2.33 -11.58
N GLU A 88 -11.84 2.51 -12.35
CA GLU A 88 -11.80 3.00 -13.72
C GLU A 88 -13.00 3.92 -13.98
N THR A 89 -12.74 5.10 -14.53
CA THR A 89 -13.76 6.06 -15.00
C THR A 89 -13.74 6.13 -16.52
N SER A 90 -14.57 6.95 -17.15
CA SER A 90 -14.53 7.12 -18.61
C SER A 90 -13.22 7.69 -19.13
N ASP A 91 -12.47 8.42 -18.29
CA ASP A 91 -11.30 9.20 -18.67
C ASP A 91 -10.00 8.83 -17.93
N ALA A 92 -10.06 8.01 -16.88
CA ALA A 92 -8.87 7.64 -16.11
C ALA A 92 -8.87 6.20 -15.58
N TYR A 93 -7.65 5.71 -15.32
CA TYR A 93 -7.37 4.52 -14.50
C TYR A 93 -6.77 4.94 -13.16
N TYR A 94 -7.15 4.25 -12.09
CA TYR A 94 -6.61 4.43 -10.74
C TYR A 94 -5.87 3.15 -10.35
N LEU A 95 -4.53 3.22 -10.38
CA LEU A 95 -3.65 2.06 -10.23
C LEU A 95 -2.95 2.13 -8.87
N PHE A 96 -3.23 1.17 -8.00
CA PHE A 96 -2.55 1.03 -6.72
C PHE A 96 -1.30 0.15 -6.86
N TYR A 97 -0.21 0.58 -6.22
CA TYR A 97 0.98 -0.21 -6.01
C TYR A 97 1.39 -0.14 -4.54
N GLY A 98 1.61 -1.30 -3.92
CA GLY A 98 2.03 -1.42 -2.53
C GLY A 98 3.27 -2.30 -2.38
N VAL A 99 4.09 -2.00 -1.38
CA VAL A 99 5.27 -2.75 -0.98
C VAL A 99 5.09 -3.20 0.46
N TYR A 100 5.50 -4.44 0.74
CA TYR A 100 5.45 -5.02 2.08
C TYR A 100 6.86 -5.17 2.63
N HIS A 101 7.01 -4.83 3.91
CA HIS A 101 8.21 -5.07 4.70
C HIS A 101 7.86 -5.93 5.91
N VAL A 102 8.77 -6.81 6.31
CA VAL A 102 8.52 -7.74 7.42
C VAL A 102 8.40 -7.03 8.77
N ARG A 103 9.04 -5.87 8.93
CA ARG A 103 9.07 -5.10 10.18
C ARG A 103 9.39 -3.64 9.95
N ASP A 104 8.61 -2.74 10.53
CA ASP A 104 9.03 -1.36 10.78
C ASP A 104 9.90 -1.29 12.04
N TYR A 105 11.11 -0.76 11.89
CA TYR A 105 12.09 -0.62 12.96
C TYR A 105 12.64 0.81 13.02
N ASP A 106 13.21 1.19 14.16
CA ASP A 106 13.79 2.51 14.39
C ASP A 106 15.26 2.40 14.87
N THR A 107 15.84 3.52 15.27
CA THR A 107 17.14 3.57 15.94
C THR A 107 17.07 2.87 17.30
N PRO A 108 18.15 2.21 17.76
CA PRO A 108 18.14 1.51 19.05
C PRO A 108 17.76 2.42 20.23
N LEU A 109 18.18 3.69 20.17
CA LEU A 109 17.84 4.68 21.20
C LEU A 109 16.34 4.97 21.22
N ARG A 110 15.71 5.10 20.06
CA ARG A 110 14.27 5.36 19.99
C ARG A 110 13.46 4.14 20.38
N GLU A 111 13.84 2.94 19.95
CA GLU A 111 13.18 1.69 20.36
C GLU A 111 13.30 1.46 21.88
N PHE A 112 14.44 1.83 22.48
CA PHE A 112 14.64 1.74 23.93
C PHE A 112 13.70 2.65 24.71
N PHE A 113 13.47 3.89 24.26
CA PHE A 113 12.59 4.85 24.96
C PHE A 113 11.12 4.76 24.55
N TRP A 114 10.84 4.29 23.33
CA TRP A 114 9.52 4.23 22.73
C TRP A 114 9.35 2.90 22.01
N SER A 115 8.82 1.90 22.71
CA SER A 115 8.40 0.63 22.09
C SER A 115 7.34 0.84 21.00
N SER A 116 6.70 2.02 20.97
CA SER A 116 5.78 2.44 19.92
C SER A 116 6.41 2.91 18.60
N SER A 117 7.74 2.89 18.50
CA SER A 117 8.48 3.34 17.31
C SER A 117 8.76 2.23 16.30
N SER A 118 8.47 0.98 16.65
CA SER A 118 8.61 -0.19 15.77
C SER A 118 7.33 -1.02 15.79
N HIS A 119 7.10 -1.79 14.74
CA HIS A 119 6.05 -2.81 14.70
C HIS A 119 6.36 -3.90 13.69
N ASP A 120 5.81 -5.08 13.92
CA ASP A 120 5.85 -6.16 12.94
C ASP A 120 4.95 -5.82 11.76
N ASN A 121 5.36 -6.27 10.58
CA ASN A 121 4.72 -5.97 9.30
C ASN A 121 4.74 -4.48 8.96
N ASP A 122 4.82 -4.16 7.69
CA ASP A 122 4.61 -2.80 7.22
C ASP A 122 4.13 -2.83 5.78
N PHE A 123 3.21 -1.95 5.42
CA PHE A 123 2.67 -1.89 4.07
C PHE A 123 2.42 -0.45 3.68
N GLU A 124 3.17 -0.04 2.68
CA GLU A 124 3.26 1.34 2.23
C GLU A 124 3.08 1.34 0.71
N GLY A 125 2.79 2.49 0.11
CA GLY A 125 2.54 2.50 -1.32
C GLY A 125 2.01 3.80 -1.88
N ALA A 126 1.45 3.68 -3.09
CA ALA A 126 0.99 4.81 -3.87
C ALA A 126 -0.20 4.44 -4.76
N MET A 127 -0.99 5.45 -5.11
CA MET A 127 -1.96 5.38 -6.19
C MET A 127 -1.54 6.30 -7.33
N VAL A 128 -1.52 5.74 -8.54
CA VAL A 128 -1.11 6.38 -9.79
C VAL A 128 -2.35 6.58 -10.65
N VAL A 129 -2.62 7.82 -11.04
CA VAL A 129 -3.76 8.16 -11.91
C VAL A 129 -3.27 8.37 -13.33
N VAL A 130 -3.84 7.59 -14.25
CA VAL A 130 -3.45 7.58 -15.67
C VAL A 130 -4.60 8.02 -16.55
N ALA A 131 -4.37 9.00 -17.41
CA ALA A 131 -5.34 9.43 -18.41
C ALA A 131 -5.52 8.36 -19.49
N LYS A 132 -6.77 8.02 -19.82
CA LYS A 132 -7.09 7.07 -20.90
C LYS A 132 -6.87 7.65 -22.30
N SER A 133 -6.99 8.95 -22.45
CA SER A 133 -6.91 9.63 -23.75
C SER A 133 -5.53 9.51 -24.39
N ASN A 134 -4.47 9.54 -23.60
CA ASN A 134 -3.10 9.54 -24.08
C ASN A 134 -2.13 8.66 -23.28
N GLY A 135 -2.55 8.12 -22.14
CA GLY A 135 -1.71 7.28 -21.27
C GLY A 135 -0.79 8.08 -20.33
N ASP A 136 -0.96 9.39 -20.20
CA ASP A 136 -0.13 10.21 -19.31
C ASP A 136 -0.47 9.94 -17.84
N ILE A 137 0.55 9.91 -16.98
CA ILE A 137 0.37 9.95 -15.53
C ILE A 137 0.02 11.39 -15.12
N LEU A 138 -1.17 11.57 -14.53
CA LEU A 138 -1.70 12.87 -14.15
C LEU A 138 -1.32 13.27 -12.72
N ALA A 139 -1.38 12.30 -11.81
CA ALA A 139 -1.18 12.51 -10.39
C ALA A 139 -0.69 11.21 -9.74
N ILE A 140 0.10 11.36 -8.68
CA ILE A 140 0.48 10.28 -7.77
C ILE A 140 0.21 10.78 -6.35
N GLU A 141 -0.48 9.97 -5.56
CA GLU A 141 -0.61 10.20 -4.12
C GLU A 141 -0.01 9.01 -3.38
N THR A 142 0.88 9.28 -2.43
CA THR A 142 1.63 8.26 -1.69
C THR A 142 1.30 8.28 -0.22
N TRP A 143 1.50 7.14 0.44
CA TRP A 143 1.41 7.00 1.89
C TRP A 143 2.81 7.12 2.49
N TYR A 144 3.01 8.12 3.34
CA TYR A 144 4.30 8.40 3.98
C TYR A 144 4.11 8.47 5.50
N TYR A 145 4.36 7.34 6.17
CA TYR A 145 4.13 7.11 7.60
C TYR A 145 2.65 7.24 8.02
N SER A 146 2.07 8.43 7.95
CA SER A 146 0.69 8.72 8.39
C SER A 146 0.05 9.90 7.69
N ILE A 147 0.62 10.32 6.55
CA ILE A 147 0.12 11.43 5.74
C ILE A 147 0.11 11.04 4.27
N PHE A 148 -0.80 11.65 3.52
CA PHE A 148 -0.78 11.56 2.06
C PHE A 148 0.09 12.68 1.51
N LEU A 149 0.99 12.33 0.59
CA LEU A 149 1.80 13.30 -0.15
C LEU A 149 1.38 13.33 -1.63
N GLN A 150 1.23 14.55 -2.16
CA GLN A 150 0.67 14.80 -3.49
C GLN A 150 1.74 15.17 -4.51
N PHE A 151 1.80 14.44 -5.63
CA PHE A 151 2.76 14.68 -6.72
C PHE A 151 2.05 14.86 -8.06
N THR A 152 2.41 15.90 -8.81
CA THR A 152 1.93 16.13 -10.19
C THR A 152 2.93 16.96 -10.99
N TYR A 153 2.90 16.89 -12.32
CA TYR A 153 3.72 17.76 -13.18
C TYR A 153 3.32 19.24 -13.10
N LYS A 154 2.01 19.53 -12.95
CA LYS A 154 1.41 20.86 -12.76
C LYS A 154 -0.12 20.69 -12.65
N PRO A 155 -0.75 20.99 -11.50
CA PRO A 155 -2.21 21.01 -11.45
C PRO A 155 -2.72 22.19 -12.28
N LYS A 156 -3.74 21.99 -13.12
CA LYS A 156 -4.34 23.08 -13.92
C LYS A 156 -5.17 24.03 -13.04
N VAL A 157 -5.74 23.49 -11.97
CA VAL A 157 -6.50 24.20 -10.94
C VAL A 157 -6.03 23.65 -9.59
N PRO A 158 -5.75 24.48 -8.58
CA PRO A 158 -5.40 23.97 -7.27
C PRO A 158 -6.58 23.19 -6.67
N GLY A 159 -6.33 21.95 -6.26
CA GLY A 159 -7.25 21.22 -5.40
C GLY A 159 -7.20 21.74 -3.95
N ASN A 160 -7.73 20.97 -3.00
CA ASN A 160 -7.77 21.37 -1.59
C ASN A 160 -6.53 20.94 -0.79
N GLN A 161 -5.63 20.15 -1.37
CA GLN A 161 -4.34 19.78 -0.78
C GLN A 161 -3.20 20.54 -1.48
N ALA A 162 -2.07 20.66 -0.78
CA ALA A 162 -0.87 21.21 -1.38
C ALA A 162 -0.20 20.16 -2.26
N ILE A 163 0.46 20.58 -3.34
CA ILE A 163 1.34 19.69 -4.10
C ILE A 163 2.72 19.70 -3.44
N ASP A 164 3.18 18.52 -3.04
CA ASP A 164 4.43 18.32 -2.31
C ASP A 164 5.63 18.19 -3.24
N GLY A 165 5.44 17.71 -4.46
CA GLY A 165 6.53 17.55 -5.43
C GLY A 165 6.10 17.32 -6.87
N ALA A 166 7.10 17.24 -7.74
CA ALA A 166 6.89 16.86 -9.13
C ALA A 166 6.89 15.33 -9.28
N ILE A 167 6.21 14.85 -10.32
CA ILE A 167 6.31 13.44 -10.72
C ILE A 167 7.59 13.24 -11.53
N HIS A 168 8.32 12.17 -11.23
CA HIS A 168 9.43 11.66 -12.02
C HIS A 168 9.04 10.31 -12.62
N VAL A 169 9.35 10.09 -13.90
CA VAL A 169 8.93 8.90 -14.64
C VAL A 169 10.06 8.41 -15.53
N GLU A 170 10.38 7.12 -15.43
CA GLU A 170 11.27 6.39 -16.34
C GLU A 170 10.46 5.90 -17.55
N ASP A 171 11.03 6.06 -18.75
CA ASP A 171 10.41 5.64 -20.02
C ASP A 171 8.96 6.09 -20.25
N LYS A 172 8.58 7.24 -19.65
CA LYS A 172 7.25 7.87 -19.70
C LYS A 172 6.12 7.12 -19.00
N THR A 173 6.33 5.88 -18.57
CA THR A 173 5.26 5.07 -17.95
C THR A 173 5.59 4.55 -16.56
N HIS A 174 6.86 4.49 -16.16
CA HIS A 174 7.25 3.92 -14.87
C HIS A 174 7.50 5.04 -13.85
N PRO A 175 6.54 5.37 -12.97
CA PRO A 175 6.76 6.39 -11.96
C PRO A 175 7.91 5.98 -11.03
N ILE A 176 8.76 6.94 -10.66
CA ILE A 176 9.87 6.71 -9.74
C ILE A 176 9.41 7.09 -8.34
N LEU A 177 9.40 6.12 -7.44
CA LEU A 177 9.02 6.27 -6.05
C LEU A 177 10.24 6.06 -5.15
N TYR A 178 10.27 6.78 -4.04
CA TYR A 178 11.25 6.63 -2.97
C TYR A 178 10.63 5.89 -1.79
N VAL A 179 11.41 5.03 -1.15
CA VAL A 179 11.09 4.36 0.11
C VAL A 179 12.19 4.69 1.11
N SER A 180 11.82 5.24 2.28
CA SER A 180 12.80 5.52 3.34
C SER A 180 13.28 4.26 4.02
N SER A 181 14.56 4.21 4.40
CA SER A 181 14.97 3.20 5.38
C SER A 181 14.30 3.50 6.71
N LYS A 182 13.87 2.47 7.45
CA LYS A 182 13.13 2.63 8.73
C LYS A 182 11.77 3.32 8.52
N GLY A 183 10.68 2.79 9.06
CA GLY A 183 9.34 3.33 8.82
C GLY A 183 8.80 3.20 7.40
N HIS A 184 9.64 2.86 6.41
CA HIS A 184 9.33 2.57 5.01
C HIS A 184 8.40 3.54 4.27
N GLY A 185 8.32 4.80 4.73
CA GLY A 185 7.44 5.78 4.14
C GLY A 185 7.68 5.94 2.64
N VAL A 186 6.60 5.84 1.86
CA VAL A 186 6.66 5.95 0.39
C VAL A 186 6.34 7.37 -0.05
N ARG A 187 7.17 7.92 -0.95
CA ARG A 187 6.93 9.22 -1.59
C ARG A 187 7.37 9.27 -3.04
N GLY A 188 6.90 10.28 -3.77
CA GLY A 188 7.42 10.54 -5.11
C GLY A 188 8.91 10.91 -5.04
N PHE A 189 9.73 10.27 -5.88
CA PHE A 189 11.16 10.55 -5.97
C PHE A 189 11.40 12.03 -6.22
N GLN A 190 12.29 12.64 -5.44
CA GLN A 190 12.74 14.02 -5.61
C GLN A 190 14.26 14.05 -5.77
N LYS A 191 14.81 15.20 -6.17
CA LYS A 191 16.25 15.35 -6.36
C LYS A 191 17.09 14.96 -5.13
N ILE A 192 16.58 15.16 -3.92
CA ILE A 192 17.27 14.77 -2.68
C ILE A 192 17.45 13.24 -2.54
N ASP A 193 16.67 12.46 -3.29
CA ASP A 193 16.66 11.00 -3.28
C ASP A 193 17.61 10.41 -4.33
N GLU A 194 18.32 11.24 -5.09
CA GLU A 194 19.35 10.77 -6.02
C GLU A 194 20.34 9.88 -5.26
N PRO A 195 20.65 8.67 -5.75
CA PRO A 195 21.41 7.71 -4.95
C PRO A 195 22.78 8.19 -4.49
N GLU A 196 23.42 9.07 -5.26
CA GLU A 196 24.69 9.73 -4.91
C GLU A 196 24.60 10.64 -3.68
N LEU A 197 23.38 11.09 -3.34
CA LEU A 197 23.08 11.95 -2.20
C LEU A 197 22.59 11.14 -0.99
N LEU A 198 22.25 9.86 -1.17
CA LEU A 198 21.89 8.98 -0.08
C LEU A 198 23.15 8.63 0.71
N LYS A 199 23.15 8.96 2.00
CA LYS A 199 24.27 8.67 2.91
C LYS A 199 24.40 7.18 3.21
N ASN A 200 23.30 6.45 3.05
CA ASN A 200 23.17 5.03 3.35
C ASN A 200 23.28 4.19 2.06
N GLN A 201 23.23 2.88 2.23
CA GLN A 201 23.08 1.97 1.09
C GLN A 201 21.72 2.18 0.43
N TYR A 202 21.59 1.78 -0.82
CA TYR A 202 20.32 1.85 -1.53
C TYR A 202 20.13 0.65 -2.46
N LYS A 203 18.87 0.43 -2.84
CA LYS A 203 18.47 -0.53 -3.88
C LYS A 203 17.51 0.16 -4.83
N ILE A 204 17.64 -0.13 -6.12
CA ILE A 204 16.74 0.32 -7.18
C ILE A 204 16.04 -0.92 -7.71
N TYR A 205 14.75 -1.05 -7.41
CA TYR A 205 13.92 -2.17 -7.83
C TYR A 205 13.16 -1.83 -9.11
N ARG A 206 13.25 -2.73 -10.10
CA ARG A 206 12.46 -2.66 -11.35
C ARG A 206 11.67 -3.94 -11.58
N LEU A 207 10.56 -3.83 -12.30
CA LEU A 207 9.78 -5.02 -12.69
C LEU A 207 10.67 -6.01 -13.45
N GLY A 208 10.66 -7.27 -13.04
CA GLY A 208 11.46 -8.32 -13.67
C GLY A 208 11.32 -9.66 -12.94
N LYS A 209 12.35 -10.49 -13.06
CA LYS A 209 12.41 -11.75 -12.32
C LYS A 209 13.18 -11.52 -11.03
N ALA A 210 12.49 -11.59 -9.89
CA ALA A 210 13.12 -11.41 -8.61
C ALA A 210 14.18 -12.49 -8.33
N ASP A 211 15.19 -12.12 -7.55
CA ASP A 211 16.03 -13.13 -6.90
C ASP A 211 15.17 -13.95 -5.94
N ALA A 212 15.49 -15.24 -5.81
CA ALA A 212 14.76 -16.12 -4.92
C ALA A 212 14.86 -15.67 -3.45
N ASP A 213 15.93 -14.96 -3.09
CA ASP A 213 16.16 -14.45 -1.75
C ASP A 213 17.01 -13.17 -1.77
N MET A 214 16.36 -12.04 -1.50
CA MET A 214 17.00 -10.73 -1.52
C MET A 214 18.05 -10.53 -0.43
N ARG A 215 18.08 -11.37 0.62
CA ARG A 215 19.11 -11.31 1.66
C ARG A 215 20.52 -11.52 1.12
N TYR A 216 20.64 -12.26 0.02
CA TYR A 216 21.92 -12.55 -0.63
C TYR A 216 22.18 -11.72 -1.89
N HIS A 217 21.26 -10.82 -2.26
CA HIS A 217 21.37 -10.00 -3.46
C HIS A 217 22.53 -8.99 -3.36
N LYS A 218 23.41 -9.01 -4.36
CA LYS A 218 24.58 -8.12 -4.45
C LYS A 218 24.35 -7.02 -5.47
N GLY A 219 24.86 -5.83 -5.16
CA GLY A 219 24.73 -4.65 -6.02
C GLY A 219 23.48 -3.82 -5.71
N GLU A 220 23.31 -2.74 -6.45
CA GLU A 220 22.28 -1.74 -6.18
C GLU A 220 21.00 -2.00 -6.99
N PHE A 221 21.06 -2.78 -8.07
CA PHE A 221 19.95 -2.99 -8.98
C PHE A 221 19.29 -4.35 -8.76
N ALA A 222 18.06 -4.33 -8.27
CA ALA A 222 17.24 -5.51 -8.02
C ALA A 222 16.05 -5.57 -8.97
N GLN A 223 15.52 -6.77 -9.16
CA GLN A 223 14.25 -6.98 -9.85
C GLN A 223 13.18 -7.43 -8.86
N TYR A 224 11.92 -7.04 -9.11
CA TYR A 224 10.77 -7.51 -8.35
C TYR A 224 9.74 -8.16 -9.27
N GLU A 225 8.98 -9.10 -8.71
CA GLU A 225 7.79 -9.66 -9.36
C GLU A 225 6.54 -8.86 -8.99
N LEU A 226 5.68 -8.62 -9.97
CA LEU A 226 4.39 -7.97 -9.73
C LEU A 226 3.33 -9.03 -9.37
N HIS A 227 2.84 -8.97 -8.13
CA HIS A 227 1.78 -9.84 -7.63
C HIS A 227 0.47 -9.06 -7.57
N THR A 228 -0.66 -9.75 -7.68
CA THR A 228 -1.97 -9.11 -7.52
C THR A 228 -2.23 -8.79 -6.05
N PHE A 229 -2.87 -7.65 -5.81
CA PHE A 229 -3.34 -7.27 -4.47
C PHE A 229 -4.62 -8.01 -4.05
N GLU A 230 -5.26 -8.77 -4.94
CA GLU A 230 -6.53 -9.46 -4.65
C GLU A 230 -6.53 -10.32 -3.37
N PRO A 231 -5.47 -11.10 -3.04
CA PRO A 231 -5.38 -11.79 -1.75
C PRO A 231 -5.61 -10.89 -0.54
N PHE A 232 -5.06 -9.66 -0.53
CA PHE A 232 -5.31 -8.71 0.56
C PHE A 232 -6.80 -8.38 0.69
N LEU A 233 -7.52 -8.23 -0.43
CA LEU A 233 -8.95 -7.93 -0.43
C LEU A 233 -9.78 -9.11 0.09
N ILE A 234 -9.42 -10.34 -0.33
CA ILE A 234 -10.12 -11.57 0.06
C ILE A 234 -9.97 -11.79 1.58
N TYR A 235 -8.74 -11.75 2.09
CA TYR A 235 -8.47 -12.01 3.50
C TYR A 235 -8.81 -10.81 4.39
N GLY A 236 -8.82 -9.59 3.85
CA GLY A 236 -9.18 -8.37 4.58
C GLY A 236 -10.67 -8.22 4.91
N ARG A 237 -11.55 -9.05 4.32
CA ARG A 237 -13.02 -8.97 4.46
C ARG A 237 -13.59 -9.64 5.72
N GLY A 238 -12.76 -10.39 6.45
CA GLY A 238 -13.15 -11.13 7.64
C GLY A 238 -14.24 -12.20 7.39
N PRO A 239 -14.69 -12.92 8.44
CA PRO A 239 -14.15 -12.93 9.80
C PRO A 239 -12.67 -13.38 9.81
N PHE A 240 -11.88 -12.83 10.74
CA PHE A 240 -10.45 -13.10 10.82
C PHE A 240 -10.19 -14.33 11.69
N GLU A 241 -9.50 -15.32 11.13
CA GLU A 241 -9.06 -16.48 11.89
C GLU A 241 -7.93 -16.12 12.86
N VAL A 242 -7.75 -16.95 13.89
CA VAL A 242 -6.53 -16.94 14.70
C VAL A 242 -5.35 -17.21 13.76
N ASP A 243 -4.28 -16.43 13.89
CA ASP A 243 -3.09 -16.48 13.02
C ASP A 243 -3.33 -16.03 11.57
N SER A 244 -4.29 -15.13 11.34
CA SER A 244 -4.41 -14.44 10.05
C SER A 244 -3.60 -13.14 10.00
N MET A 245 -3.16 -12.75 8.79
CA MET A 245 -2.45 -11.50 8.51
C MET A 245 -3.25 -10.29 8.92
N PHE A 246 -4.57 -10.39 8.90
CA PHE A 246 -5.48 -9.29 9.18
C PHE A 246 -6.12 -9.45 10.54
N CYS A 247 -6.12 -8.40 11.36
CA CYS A 247 -6.83 -8.45 12.63
C CYS A 247 -7.58 -7.15 12.92
N ILE A 248 -8.50 -7.22 13.90
CA ILE A 248 -9.42 -6.14 14.30
C ILE A 248 -10.36 -5.69 13.17
N GLN A 249 -11.66 -5.68 13.48
CA GLN A 249 -12.66 -5.09 12.63
C GLN A 249 -12.58 -3.56 12.72
N GLY A 250 -12.40 -2.90 11.60
CA GLY A 250 -12.65 -1.47 11.44
C GLY A 250 -14.09 -1.23 10.99
N ASP A 251 -14.64 -0.08 11.39
CA ASP A 251 -15.93 0.38 10.90
C ASP A 251 -15.70 1.42 9.78
N TYR A 252 -16.11 1.07 8.57
CA TYR A 252 -16.04 1.91 7.38
C TYR A 252 -17.44 2.29 6.87
N GLY A 253 -18.47 2.09 7.72
CA GLY A 253 -19.88 2.21 7.38
C GLY A 253 -20.40 3.64 7.12
N LEU A 254 -21.56 3.67 6.44
CA LEU A 254 -22.40 4.84 6.18
C LEU A 254 -23.62 4.76 7.12
N ASP A 255 -23.61 5.44 8.27
CA ASP A 255 -24.74 5.41 9.21
C ASP A 255 -25.33 3.99 9.44
N ASP A 256 -26.60 3.75 9.08
CA ASP A 256 -27.33 2.47 9.25
C ASP A 256 -26.97 1.40 8.20
N VAL A 257 -26.16 1.72 7.19
CA VAL A 257 -25.68 0.78 6.16
C VAL A 257 -24.20 0.49 6.40
N PRO A 258 -23.86 -0.61 7.10
CA PRO A 258 -22.47 -1.00 7.31
C PRO A 258 -21.85 -1.44 5.99
N ILE A 259 -21.24 -0.50 5.26
CA ILE A 259 -20.20 -0.79 4.29
C ILE A 259 -19.00 -1.31 5.11
N GLY A 260 -18.94 -2.61 5.35
CA GLY A 260 -17.72 -3.26 5.85
C GLY A 260 -17.56 -3.39 7.37
N LYS A 261 -18.57 -3.87 8.09
CA LYS A 261 -18.45 -4.26 9.52
C LYS A 261 -17.32 -5.27 9.83
N TYR A 262 -16.68 -5.83 8.81
CA TYR A 262 -15.64 -6.86 8.93
C TYR A 262 -14.36 -6.54 8.14
N LEU A 263 -14.12 -5.28 7.80
CA LEU A 263 -12.86 -4.91 7.14
C LEU A 263 -11.74 -4.79 8.16
N SER A 264 -10.55 -5.28 7.81
CA SER A 264 -9.43 -5.25 8.74
C SER A 264 -8.87 -3.85 8.90
N GLY A 265 -8.71 -3.40 10.14
CA GLY A 265 -8.08 -2.13 10.44
C GLY A 265 -6.54 -2.17 10.51
N ARG A 266 -5.94 -3.36 10.58
CA ARG A 266 -4.49 -3.53 10.80
C ARG A 266 -4.01 -4.96 10.50
N PHE A 267 -2.71 -5.12 10.32
CA PHE A 267 -2.13 -6.47 10.31
C PHE A 267 -1.95 -7.06 11.72
N ALA A 268 -1.88 -8.39 11.82
CA ALA A 268 -1.48 -9.12 13.03
C ALA A 268 0.03 -8.98 13.30
N GLY A 269 0.49 -9.40 14.48
CA GLY A 269 1.88 -9.26 14.94
C GLY A 269 2.04 -8.34 16.15
N ASP A 270 3.27 -8.19 16.64
CA ASP A 270 3.62 -7.26 17.71
C ASP A 270 3.41 -5.83 17.20
N SER A 271 2.21 -5.34 17.49
CA SER A 271 1.72 -4.07 17.00
C SER A 271 1.74 -3.09 18.14
N SER A 272 2.61 -2.11 18.01
CA SER A 272 2.66 -0.97 18.91
C SER A 272 1.57 0.06 18.55
N TRP A 273 1.68 1.31 19.00
CA TRP A 273 0.65 2.33 18.72
C TRP A 273 0.65 2.78 17.25
N ALA A 274 1.81 2.80 16.60
CA ALA A 274 1.94 2.85 15.15
C ALA A 274 1.63 1.44 14.65
N ARG A 275 0.41 1.25 14.13
CA ARG A 275 -0.07 -0.07 13.71
C ARG A 275 0.09 -0.16 12.19
N PRO A 276 0.59 -1.29 11.66
CA PRO A 276 0.66 -1.48 10.23
C PRO A 276 -0.76 -1.55 9.66
N LYS A 277 -1.00 -0.84 8.56
CA LYS A 277 -2.34 -0.63 8.03
C LYS A 277 -2.44 -1.07 6.58
N PRO A 278 -3.50 -1.81 6.20
CA PRO A 278 -3.83 -1.96 4.80
C PRO A 278 -4.30 -0.63 4.19
N PRO A 279 -4.26 -0.47 2.86
CA PRO A 279 -4.52 0.81 2.18
C PRO A 279 -5.93 1.38 2.38
N TRP A 280 -6.93 0.53 2.62
CA TRP A 280 -8.27 1.01 2.97
C TRP A 280 -8.35 1.57 4.40
N SER A 281 -7.32 1.40 5.23
CA SER A 281 -7.22 1.95 6.59
C SER A 281 -6.33 3.17 6.70
N TRP A 282 -5.70 3.59 5.60
CA TRP A 282 -4.87 4.79 5.56
C TRP A 282 -5.74 6.04 5.70
N THR A 283 -5.31 6.94 6.57
CA THR A 283 -6.00 8.20 6.87
C THR A 283 -5.01 9.29 7.18
N ASP A 284 -5.11 10.41 6.47
CA ASP A 284 -4.35 11.60 6.81
C ASP A 284 -5.14 12.44 7.82
N LYS A 285 -4.60 12.60 9.02
CA LYS A 285 -5.21 13.41 10.10
C LYS A 285 -5.37 14.89 9.76
N PHE A 286 -4.77 15.36 8.66
CA PHE A 286 -4.79 16.73 8.20
C PHE A 286 -5.76 16.98 7.03
N ASP A 287 -6.35 15.92 6.46
CA ASP A 287 -7.45 16.07 5.51
C ASP A 287 -8.81 15.90 6.22
N ASN A 288 -9.89 16.04 5.44
CA ASN A 288 -11.24 15.80 5.94
C ASN A 288 -11.85 14.52 5.34
N LEU A 289 -11.01 13.63 4.81
CA LEU A 289 -11.43 12.35 4.28
C LEU A 289 -11.62 11.35 5.41
N ARG A 290 -12.49 10.37 5.16
CA ARG A 290 -12.66 9.25 6.06
C ARG A 290 -11.75 8.08 5.71
N PRO A 291 -11.49 7.19 6.68
CA PRO A 291 -10.90 5.89 6.39
C PRO A 291 -11.59 5.23 5.20
N GLY A 292 -10.79 4.70 4.27
CA GLY A 292 -11.28 4.00 3.09
C GLY A 292 -11.65 4.89 1.91
N ALA A 293 -11.88 6.20 2.09
CA ALA A 293 -12.22 7.11 1.00
C ALA A 293 -11.20 7.06 -0.15
N TRP A 294 -9.91 7.10 0.21
CA TRP A 294 -8.80 7.06 -0.71
C TRP A 294 -8.80 5.80 -1.58
N PHE A 295 -9.08 4.65 -0.98
CA PHE A 295 -9.01 3.35 -1.65
C PHE A 295 -10.33 2.99 -2.37
N PHE A 296 -11.48 3.23 -1.76
CA PHE A 296 -12.79 2.87 -2.32
C PHE A 296 -13.36 3.93 -3.24
N HIS A 297 -12.92 5.19 -3.11
CA HIS A 297 -13.45 6.30 -3.88
C HIS A 297 -12.36 7.20 -4.50
N PRO A 298 -11.40 6.63 -5.23
CA PRO A 298 -10.23 7.38 -5.67
C PRO A 298 -10.54 8.52 -6.65
N ALA A 299 -11.58 8.42 -7.49
CA ALA A 299 -11.89 9.49 -8.44
C ALA A 299 -12.30 10.81 -7.77
N TYR A 300 -13.16 10.73 -6.75
CA TYR A 300 -13.51 11.89 -5.92
C TYR A 300 -12.30 12.43 -5.18
N VAL A 301 -11.53 11.56 -4.51
CA VAL A 301 -10.38 11.98 -3.70
C VAL A 301 -9.36 12.71 -4.55
N PHE A 302 -9.00 12.17 -5.72
CA PHE A 302 -8.03 12.81 -6.59
C PHE A 302 -8.57 14.10 -7.23
N ASN A 303 -9.86 14.17 -7.57
CA ASN A 303 -10.46 15.42 -8.02
C ASN A 303 -10.43 16.49 -6.93
N LEU A 304 -10.71 16.11 -5.69
CA LEU A 304 -10.69 16.99 -4.53
C LEU A 304 -9.27 17.49 -4.23
N HIS A 305 -8.29 16.57 -4.15
CA HIS A 305 -6.91 16.85 -3.76
C HIS A 305 -6.14 17.62 -4.84
N PHE A 306 -6.33 17.27 -6.12
CA PHE A 306 -5.51 17.79 -7.22
C PHE A 306 -6.27 18.72 -8.19
N GLY A 307 -7.60 18.79 -8.12
CA GLY A 307 -8.38 19.61 -9.05
C GLY A 307 -8.33 19.11 -10.50
N LEU A 308 -8.23 17.79 -10.73
CA LEU A 308 -8.00 17.22 -12.06
C LEU A 308 -9.19 17.39 -13.02
N GLY A 309 -10.41 17.48 -12.49
CA GLY A 309 -11.63 17.59 -13.29
C GLY A 309 -11.95 16.32 -14.09
N LEU A 310 -11.53 15.16 -13.58
CA LEU A 310 -11.85 13.85 -14.14
C LEU A 310 -13.30 13.47 -13.81
N SER A 311 -13.85 12.49 -14.53
CA SER A 311 -15.14 11.92 -14.20
C SER A 311 -15.13 11.29 -12.81
N ASP A 312 -16.18 11.55 -12.04
CA ASP A 312 -16.45 10.91 -10.75
C ASP A 312 -17.34 9.67 -10.89
N ARG A 313 -17.72 9.31 -12.11
CA ARG A 313 -18.54 8.14 -12.41
C ARG A 313 -17.65 6.95 -12.78
N TYR A 314 -17.72 5.92 -11.96
CA TYR A 314 -17.02 4.67 -12.21
C TYR A 314 -17.68 3.90 -13.34
N ILE A 315 -16.89 3.40 -14.28
CA ILE A 315 -17.28 2.29 -15.15
C ILE A 315 -16.95 0.96 -14.46
N LYS A 316 -15.99 1.00 -13.53
CA LYS A 316 -15.56 -0.12 -12.72
C LYS A 316 -14.97 0.36 -11.40
N ASN A 317 -15.25 -0.35 -10.31
CA ASN A 317 -14.59 -0.09 -9.02
C ASN A 317 -14.34 -1.44 -8.34
N ASP A 318 -13.24 -2.08 -8.74
CA ASP A 318 -12.90 -3.41 -8.24
C ASP A 318 -12.79 -3.40 -6.71
N ALA A 319 -12.20 -2.36 -6.11
CA ALA A 319 -12.07 -2.29 -4.66
C ALA A 319 -13.42 -2.42 -3.95
N VAL A 320 -14.44 -1.69 -4.41
CA VAL A 320 -15.80 -1.76 -3.84
C VAL A 320 -16.50 -3.08 -4.18
N GLU A 321 -16.36 -3.54 -5.42
CA GLU A 321 -16.98 -4.80 -5.88
C GLU A 321 -16.46 -6.00 -5.08
N TYR A 322 -15.14 -6.12 -4.89
CA TYR A 322 -14.52 -7.21 -4.12
C TYR A 322 -14.92 -7.18 -2.64
N PHE A 323 -14.85 -6.01 -2.00
CA PHE A 323 -15.08 -5.91 -0.56
C PHE A 323 -16.56 -5.99 -0.17
N PHE A 324 -17.42 -5.30 -0.89
CA PHE A 324 -18.80 -5.12 -0.46
C PHE A 324 -19.77 -6.01 -1.23
N ASN A 325 -19.33 -6.65 -2.33
CA ASN A 325 -20.22 -7.35 -3.25
C ASN A 325 -21.37 -6.44 -3.72
N ILE A 326 -21.05 -5.16 -3.92
CA ILE A 326 -21.96 -4.11 -4.39
C ILE A 326 -21.53 -3.73 -5.80
N ASP A 327 -22.50 -3.62 -6.70
CA ASP A 327 -22.29 -3.09 -8.05
C ASP A 327 -21.93 -1.60 -8.01
N TYR A 328 -20.89 -1.20 -8.75
CA TYR A 328 -20.45 0.19 -8.89
C TYR A 328 -21.58 1.14 -9.35
N ALA A 329 -22.62 0.63 -10.02
CA ALA A 329 -23.81 1.42 -10.36
C ALA A 329 -24.52 1.98 -9.12
N LYS A 330 -24.61 1.21 -8.03
CA LYS A 330 -25.18 1.67 -6.75
C LYS A 330 -24.29 2.74 -6.12
N LEU A 331 -22.98 2.54 -6.17
CA LEU A 331 -22.01 3.55 -5.73
C LEU A 331 -22.17 4.84 -6.54
N ASN A 332 -22.27 4.76 -7.87
CA ASN A 332 -22.47 5.93 -8.73
C ASN A 332 -23.78 6.66 -8.46
N ASN A 333 -24.89 5.95 -8.30
CA ASN A 333 -26.17 6.58 -7.96
C ASN A 333 -26.05 7.33 -6.63
N TRP A 334 -25.42 6.69 -5.64
CA TRP A 334 -25.15 7.31 -4.35
C TRP A 334 -24.28 8.57 -4.48
N ILE A 335 -23.17 8.52 -5.25
CA ILE A 335 -22.30 9.69 -5.53
C ILE A 335 -23.08 10.84 -6.14
N LEU A 336 -24.07 10.54 -6.99
CA LEU A 336 -24.84 11.54 -7.72
C LEU A 336 -25.99 12.12 -6.88
N GLU A 337 -26.59 11.32 -6.00
CA GLU A 337 -27.77 11.67 -5.22
C GLU A 337 -27.42 12.30 -3.86
N GLU A 338 -26.29 11.94 -3.27
CA GLU A 338 -25.94 12.27 -1.87
C GLU A 338 -24.72 13.19 -1.71
N ARG A 339 -24.34 13.94 -2.76
CA ARG A 339 -23.21 14.90 -2.73
C ARG A 339 -23.34 15.91 -1.58
N GLU A 340 -22.82 15.59 -0.42
CA GLU A 340 -21.71 16.28 0.28
C GLU A 340 -21.65 15.98 1.79
N ASP A 341 -22.68 15.44 2.43
CA ASP A 341 -22.70 15.31 3.90
C ASP A 341 -22.91 13.88 4.45
N SER A 342 -23.39 12.90 3.66
CA SER A 342 -23.92 11.62 4.18
C SER A 342 -23.08 10.37 3.93
N PHE A 343 -22.14 10.31 2.96
CA PHE A 343 -21.24 9.13 2.89
C PHE A 343 -20.40 9.07 4.16
N PHE A 344 -19.89 10.25 4.50
CA PHE A 344 -18.84 10.43 5.44
C PHE A 344 -19.22 11.66 6.25
N PRO A 345 -19.96 11.53 7.38
CA PRO A 345 -20.21 12.65 8.27
C PRO A 345 -18.93 13.45 8.48
N LYS A 346 -19.08 14.79 8.38
CA LYS A 346 -18.00 15.78 8.43
C LYS A 346 -16.91 15.30 9.37
N ALA A 347 -15.67 15.19 8.85
CA ALA A 347 -14.52 14.97 9.69
C ALA A 347 -14.65 15.90 10.91
N PRO A 348 -14.49 15.38 12.15
CA PRO A 348 -14.61 16.22 13.33
C PRO A 348 -13.73 17.44 13.07
N LYS A 349 -14.29 18.65 13.24
CA LYS A 349 -13.54 19.90 13.03
C LYS A 349 -12.34 19.86 13.97
N GLY A 350 -11.22 19.31 13.49
CA GLY A 350 -9.96 19.41 14.17
C GLY A 350 -9.71 20.89 14.36
N LEU A 351 -9.27 21.28 15.55
CA LEU A 351 -9.00 22.67 15.93
C LEU A 351 -8.00 23.42 15.01
N LEU A 352 -7.52 22.81 13.92
CA LEU A 352 -6.35 23.20 13.14
C LEU A 352 -6.55 23.27 11.60
N SER A 353 -7.76 23.09 11.06
CA SER A 353 -7.95 22.67 9.66
C SER A 353 -7.70 23.67 8.51
N LYS A 354 -7.22 24.92 8.72
CA LYS A 354 -6.96 25.84 7.59
C LYS A 354 -5.67 26.68 7.63
N PRO A 355 -5.27 27.34 8.73
CA PRO A 355 -4.01 28.08 8.76
C PRO A 355 -2.78 27.17 8.84
N TYR A 356 -2.96 25.88 9.15
CA TYR A 356 -1.87 24.95 9.40
C TYR A 356 -1.30 24.27 8.15
N LEU A 357 -1.93 24.35 6.96
CA LEU A 357 -1.36 23.73 5.74
C LEU A 357 -0.07 24.45 5.30
N LYS A 358 -0.04 25.78 5.41
CA LYS A 358 1.17 26.59 5.17
C LYS A 358 2.24 26.33 6.23
N VAL A 359 1.82 26.13 7.48
CA VAL A 359 2.71 25.78 8.60
C VAL A 359 3.21 24.34 8.46
N LYS A 360 2.40 23.39 7.95
CA LYS A 360 2.77 22.01 7.60
C LYS A 360 3.87 22.04 6.56
N ASN A 361 3.69 22.72 5.44
CA ASN A 361 4.70 22.75 4.38
C ASN A 361 5.98 23.48 4.81
N TRP A 362 5.85 24.48 5.68
CA TRP A 362 7.00 25.19 6.24
C TRP A 362 7.74 24.35 7.30
N LEU A 363 7.01 23.70 8.21
CA LEU A 363 7.54 22.77 9.21
C LEU A 363 8.14 21.55 8.53
N PHE A 364 7.46 20.89 7.60
CA PHE A 364 8.00 19.72 6.89
C PHE A 364 9.35 20.06 6.26
N LYS A 365 9.47 21.19 5.55
CA LYS A 365 10.75 21.69 5.01
C LYS A 365 11.82 22.06 6.07
N LEU A 366 11.41 22.39 7.28
CA LEU A 366 12.30 22.76 8.40
C LEU A 366 12.73 21.57 9.25
N ILE A 367 11.83 20.61 9.48
CA ILE A 367 12.06 19.45 10.34
C ILE A 367 12.52 18.24 9.54
N GLU A 368 12.33 18.19 8.22
CA GLU A 368 12.89 17.14 7.36
C GLU A 368 14.40 16.95 7.62
N PRO A 369 15.24 18.01 7.64
CA PRO A 369 16.62 17.86 8.10
C PRO A 369 16.73 17.36 9.53
N LEU A 370 15.88 17.78 10.48
CA LEU A 370 16.00 17.38 11.89
C LEU A 370 15.59 15.93 12.18
N PHE A 371 14.61 15.38 11.45
CA PHE A 371 14.25 13.95 11.52
C PHE A 371 15.29 13.06 10.83
N PHE A 372 16.00 13.58 9.82
CA PHE A 372 17.05 12.85 9.08
C PHE A 372 18.50 13.12 9.54
N TYR A 373 18.77 14.16 10.34
CA TYR A 373 20.14 14.53 10.81
C TYR A 373 20.39 14.30 12.31
N ILE A 374 19.38 13.93 13.10
CA ILE A 374 19.60 13.43 14.49
C ILE A 374 19.62 11.89 14.51
N GLY A 375 19.57 11.23 13.34
CA GLY A 375 19.65 9.77 13.17
C GLY A 375 21.01 9.28 12.72
#